data_AF-F0YNI3-F1
#
_entry.id   AF-F0YNI3-F1
#
_cell.length_a   1.000
_cell.length_b   1.000
_cell.length_c   1.000
_cell.angle_alpha   90.00
_cell.angle_beta   90.00
_cell.angle_gamma   90.00
#
_symmetry.space_group_name_H-M   'P 1'
#
loop_
_entity.id
_entity.type
_entity.pdbx_description
1 polymer ?
#
loop_
_entity_poly.entity_id
_entity_poly.type
_entity_poly.pdbx_seq_one_letter_code
_entity_poly.pdbx_strand_id
1 'polypeptide(L)'
;MVLTENSAAKIQWKRPRCLASNDDPTNIPCARSGHTLSVIGNTGFLFGGLSNGPIGEKVARPLDELHILRMGKSELEWCILQLPEDTRPLARWRHSACVFDGTQIIIFGGYHTASLRLSDVWVFNTVAMEWQQPHSTQGPGFMANGSHPQATTWPGLLFLPTWRTNQ
;
A
#
# COMPACT_ATOMS: atom_id res chain seq x y z
N MET A 1 45.60 27.51 5.73
CA MET A 1 44.33 27.11 5.10
C MET A 1 43.70 26.04 5.98
N VAL A 2 42.77 26.44 6.86
CA VAL A 2 42.13 25.49 7.79
C VAL A 2 41.03 24.78 7.01
N LEU A 3 41.17 23.48 6.81
CA LEU A 3 40.13 22.64 6.26
C LEU A 3 39.06 22.48 7.35
N THR A 4 37.92 23.17 7.21
CA THR A 4 36.80 23.01 8.13
C THR A 4 36.22 21.61 7.99
N GLU A 5 36.15 20.92 9.12
CA GLU A 5 35.63 19.57 9.25
C GLU A 5 34.24 19.44 8.62
N ASN A 6 34.09 18.39 7.82
CA ASN A 6 32.84 17.99 7.20
C ASN A 6 31.88 17.56 8.31
N SER A 7 30.94 18.45 8.68
CA SER A 7 29.88 18.16 9.66
C SER A 7 29.08 16.95 9.19
N ALA A 8 29.35 15.79 9.79
CA ALA A 8 28.59 14.58 9.51
C ALA A 8 27.13 14.81 9.93
N ALA A 9 26.19 14.50 9.03
CA ALA A 9 24.76 14.60 9.31
C ALA A 9 24.42 13.76 10.55
N LYS A 10 23.90 14.40 11.61
CA LYS A 10 23.51 13.73 12.85
C LYS A 10 22.09 13.20 12.72
N ILE A 11 21.91 11.89 12.83
CA ILE A 11 20.58 11.27 12.90
C ILE A 11 19.89 11.73 14.18
N GLN A 12 18.68 12.28 14.05
CA GLN A 12 17.83 12.66 15.18
C GLN A 12 16.51 11.91 15.12
N TRP A 13 16.19 11.23 16.20
CA TRP A 13 14.88 10.62 16.39
C TRP A 13 13.94 11.62 17.05
N LYS A 14 12.77 11.81 16.45
CA LYS A 14 11.70 12.65 17.00
C LYS A 14 10.39 11.87 17.00
N ARG A 15 9.53 12.19 17.96
CA ARG A 15 8.12 11.77 17.94
C ARG A 15 7.31 12.93 17.41
N PRO A 16 7.01 12.99 16.10
CA PRO A 16 6.17 14.06 15.57
C PRO A 16 4.79 14.01 16.20
N ARG A 17 4.16 15.17 16.34
CA ARG A 17 2.77 15.25 16.78
C ARG A 17 1.89 14.71 15.65
N CYS A 18 1.08 13.71 15.97
CA CYS A 18 0.08 13.13 15.07
C CYS A 18 -1.31 13.49 15.56
N LEU A 19 -2.11 14.09 14.69
CA LEU A 19 -3.48 14.49 14.93
C LEU A 19 -4.43 13.55 14.21
N ALA A 20 -5.60 13.32 14.81
CA ALA A 20 -6.73 12.74 14.13
C ALA A 20 -7.49 13.85 13.40
N SER A 21 -7.86 13.63 12.14
CA SER A 21 -8.76 14.56 11.45
C SER A 21 -10.09 14.66 12.20
N ASN A 22 -10.62 15.88 12.34
CA ASN A 22 -11.84 16.19 13.10
C ASN A 22 -11.85 15.65 14.54
N ASP A 23 -10.67 15.44 15.14
CA ASP A 23 -10.49 14.82 16.47
C ASP A 23 -11.14 13.43 16.62
N ASP A 24 -11.44 12.74 15.52
CA ASP A 24 -12.03 11.40 15.52
C ASP A 24 -10.93 10.32 15.61
N PRO A 25 -10.83 9.57 16.72
CA PRO A 25 -9.76 8.59 16.93
C PRO A 25 -9.77 7.44 15.92
N THR A 26 -10.88 7.19 15.22
CA THR A 26 -10.94 6.17 14.15
C THR A 26 -10.08 6.54 12.95
N ASN A 27 -9.73 7.82 12.80
CA ASN A 27 -8.79 8.29 11.79
C ASN A 27 -7.34 7.86 12.07
N ILE A 28 -7.00 7.47 13.28
CA ILE A 28 -5.64 7.03 13.62
C ILE A 28 -5.54 5.51 13.35
N PRO A 29 -4.61 5.07 12.47
CA PRO A 29 -4.45 3.66 12.20
C PRO A 29 -4.11 2.89 13.48
N CYS A 30 -4.83 1.79 13.74
CA CYS A 30 -4.49 0.88 14.82
C CYS A 30 -3.12 0.21 14.62
N ALA A 31 -2.56 -0.35 15.69
CA ALA A 31 -1.35 -1.18 15.62
C ALA A 31 -1.54 -2.33 14.61
N ARG A 32 -0.61 -2.46 13.66
CA ARG A 32 -0.68 -3.40 12.54
C ARG A 32 0.69 -3.75 11.97
N SER A 33 0.80 -4.89 11.31
CA SER A 33 2.01 -5.34 10.60
C SER A 33 1.71 -5.76 9.16
N GLY A 34 2.71 -5.83 8.29
CA GLY A 34 2.53 -6.23 6.89
C GLY A 34 1.64 -5.30 6.06
N HIS A 35 1.51 -4.04 6.46
CA HIS A 35 0.89 -2.96 5.69
C HIS A 35 1.92 -2.35 4.72
N THR A 36 1.45 -1.53 3.78
CA THR A 36 2.34 -0.67 2.98
C THR A 36 2.04 0.80 3.25
N LEU A 37 3.07 1.63 3.25
CA LEU A 37 2.97 3.09 3.27
C LEU A 37 3.61 3.64 1.99
N SER A 38 2.81 4.21 1.10
CA SER A 38 3.26 4.84 -0.15
C SER A 38 3.17 6.36 -0.02
N VAL A 39 4.21 7.08 -0.42
CA VAL A 39 4.26 8.54 -0.29
C VAL A 39 4.25 9.20 -1.66
N ILE A 40 3.33 10.13 -1.87
CA ILE A 40 3.23 10.99 -3.04
C ILE A 40 3.23 12.45 -2.57
N GLY A 41 4.28 13.19 -2.92
CA GLY A 41 4.47 14.56 -2.41
C GLY A 41 4.49 14.59 -0.87
N ASN A 42 3.58 15.36 -0.29
CA ASN A 42 3.40 15.51 1.16
C ASN A 42 2.28 14.60 1.73
N THR A 43 1.85 13.59 0.98
CA THR A 43 0.75 12.72 1.38
C THR A 43 1.20 11.27 1.41
N GLY A 44 1.06 10.63 2.57
CA GLY A 44 1.26 9.21 2.76
C GLY A 44 -0.07 8.45 2.65
N PHE A 45 -0.03 7.25 2.09
CA PHE A 45 -1.15 6.35 1.90
C PHE A 45 -0.80 5.02 2.54
N LEU A 46 -1.46 4.71 3.65
CA LEU A 46 -1.28 3.50 4.42
C LEU A 46 -2.42 2.53 4.10
N PHE A 47 -2.10 1.41 3.48
CA PHE A 47 -3.10 0.41 3.10
C PHE A 47 -2.88 -0.93 3.79
N GLY A 48 -3.99 -1.50 4.25
CA GLY A 48 -4.09 -2.87 4.73
C GLY A 48 -3.23 -3.19 5.95
N GLY A 49 -2.69 -4.40 5.97
CA GLY A 49 -1.96 -4.98 7.09
C GLY A 49 -2.80 -5.96 7.92
N LEU A 50 -2.19 -6.41 9.01
CA LEU A 50 -2.76 -7.37 9.95
C LEU A 50 -2.75 -6.77 11.34
N SER A 51 -3.92 -6.69 11.96
CA SER A 51 -4.07 -6.31 13.37
C SER A 51 -4.58 -7.50 14.18
N ASN A 52 -4.62 -7.33 15.50
CA ASN A 52 -5.31 -8.27 16.36
C ASN A 52 -6.82 -8.05 16.23
N GLY A 53 -7.58 -9.14 16.36
CA GLY A 53 -9.03 -9.11 16.53
C GLY A 53 -9.43 -8.48 17.87
N PRO A 54 -10.73 -8.53 18.21
CA PRO A 54 -11.25 -8.03 19.47
C PRO A 54 -10.47 -8.56 20.68
N ILE A 55 -10.39 -7.76 21.73
CA ILE A 55 -9.66 -8.11 22.96
C ILE A 55 -10.18 -9.46 23.49
N GLY A 56 -9.26 -10.41 23.67
CA GLY A 56 -9.56 -11.78 24.13
C GLY A 56 -9.60 -12.82 23.01
N GLU A 57 -9.73 -12.40 21.76
CA GLU A 57 -9.66 -13.27 20.60
C GLU A 57 -8.24 -13.28 20.01
N LYS A 58 -7.59 -14.45 19.99
CA LYS A 58 -6.31 -14.65 19.27
C LYS A 58 -6.55 -14.82 17.77
N VAL A 59 -7.44 -14.02 17.20
CA VAL A 59 -7.79 -14.06 15.78
C VAL A 59 -7.07 -12.90 15.10
N ALA A 60 -6.32 -13.22 14.04
CA ALA A 60 -5.66 -12.21 13.23
C ALA A 60 -6.70 -11.54 12.31
N ARG A 61 -6.75 -10.21 12.30
CA ARG A 61 -7.69 -9.42 11.49
C ARG A 61 -6.95 -8.76 10.32
N PRO A 62 -7.08 -9.27 9.08
CA PRO A 62 -6.62 -8.57 7.89
C PRO A 62 -7.42 -7.28 7.71
N LEU A 63 -6.79 -6.26 7.14
CA LEU A 63 -7.36 -4.92 6.97
C LEU A 63 -7.46 -4.55 5.50
N ASP A 64 -8.52 -3.85 5.13
CA ASP A 64 -8.78 -3.22 3.82
C ASP A 64 -8.88 -1.68 3.93
N GLU A 65 -8.61 -1.15 5.11
CA GLU A 65 -8.67 0.29 5.39
C GLU A 65 -7.54 1.02 4.65
N LEU A 66 -7.88 2.16 4.03
CA LEU A 66 -6.91 3.11 3.48
C LEU A 66 -6.87 4.37 4.36
N HIS A 67 -5.71 4.62 4.98
CA HIS A 67 -5.49 5.84 5.74
C HIS A 67 -4.58 6.80 4.97
N ILE A 68 -4.87 8.08 5.09
CA ILE A 68 -4.15 9.19 4.49
C ILE A 68 -3.41 9.92 5.60
N LEU A 69 -2.11 10.09 5.43
CA LEU A 69 -1.23 10.88 6.26
C LEU A 69 -0.90 12.18 5.56
N ARG A 70 -1.40 13.31 6.04
CA ARG A 70 -0.97 14.63 5.58
C ARG A 70 0.27 15.05 6.36
N MET A 71 1.37 15.28 5.65
CA MET A 71 2.66 15.66 6.23
C MET A 71 2.88 17.17 6.10
N GLY A 72 2.50 17.90 7.14
CA GLY A 72 2.79 19.32 7.28
C GLY A 72 4.22 19.59 7.74
N LYS A 73 4.59 20.88 7.87
CA LYS A 73 5.94 21.29 8.31
C LYS A 73 6.26 20.90 9.76
N SER A 74 5.25 20.89 10.63
CA SER A 74 5.40 20.66 12.08
C SER A 74 4.50 19.57 12.65
N GLU A 75 3.44 19.19 11.92
CA GLU A 75 2.41 18.28 12.40
C GLU A 75 2.03 17.29 11.30
N LEU A 76 1.63 16.10 11.75
CA LEU A 76 1.11 15.02 10.93
C LEU A 76 -0.39 14.89 11.22
N GLU A 77 -1.21 14.75 10.19
CA GLU A 77 -2.65 14.55 10.35
C GLU A 77 -3.06 13.25 9.66
N TRP A 78 -3.75 12.37 10.38
CA TRP A 78 -4.31 11.14 9.84
C TRP A 78 -5.80 11.30 9.53
N CYS A 79 -6.23 10.69 8.43
CA CYS A 79 -7.63 10.56 8.05
C CYS A 79 -7.87 9.17 7.46
N ILE A 80 -8.96 8.48 7.81
CA ILE A 80 -9.38 7.27 7.12
C ILE A 80 -10.22 7.65 5.89
N LEU A 81 -9.92 7.06 4.74
CA LEU A 81 -10.74 7.24 3.55
C LEU A 81 -11.91 6.25 3.58
N GLN A 82 -13.13 6.79 3.65
CA GLN A 82 -14.35 6.00 3.62
C GLN A 82 -14.73 5.70 2.16
N LEU A 83 -14.67 4.43 1.78
CA LEU A 83 -15.06 3.94 0.47
C LEU A 83 -16.08 2.80 0.62
N PRO A 84 -17.06 2.68 -0.31
CA PRO A 84 -17.95 1.52 -0.37
C PRO A 84 -17.17 0.20 -0.39
N GLU A 85 -17.66 -0.81 0.34
CA GLU A 85 -16.96 -2.08 0.56
C GLU A 85 -16.68 -2.84 -0.75
N ASP A 86 -17.57 -2.72 -1.73
CA ASP A 86 -17.48 -3.34 -3.05
C ASP A 86 -16.55 -2.62 -4.04
N THR A 87 -16.04 -1.45 -3.66
CA THR A 87 -15.17 -0.64 -4.54
C THR A 87 -13.69 -0.77 -4.20
N ARG A 88 -13.32 -1.54 -3.18
CA ARG A 88 -11.95 -1.60 -2.65
C ARG A 88 -11.37 -3.01 -2.68
N PRO A 89 -10.03 -3.16 -2.63
CA PRO A 89 -9.40 -4.46 -2.61
C PRO A 89 -9.79 -5.22 -1.34
N LEU A 90 -9.96 -6.55 -1.46
CA LEU A 90 -10.14 -7.41 -0.30
C LEU A 90 -9.03 -7.17 0.76
N ALA A 91 -9.41 -7.22 2.03
CA ALA A 91 -8.51 -7.03 3.17
C ALA A 91 -7.25 -7.89 3.03
N ARG A 92 -6.07 -7.27 3.17
CA ARG A 92 -4.81 -7.95 2.84
C ARG A 92 -3.61 -7.48 3.63
N TRP A 93 -2.70 -8.42 3.89
CA TRP A 93 -1.40 -8.17 4.54
C TRP A 93 -0.26 -8.82 3.76
N ARG A 94 0.97 -8.32 3.96
CA ARG A 94 2.19 -8.72 3.24
C ARG A 94 2.05 -8.62 1.72
N HIS A 95 1.25 -7.66 1.25
CA HIS A 95 1.17 -7.29 -0.15
C HIS A 95 2.34 -6.37 -0.52
N SER A 96 2.52 -6.13 -1.81
CA SER A 96 3.48 -5.13 -2.31
C SER A 96 2.73 -3.91 -2.82
N ALA A 97 3.36 -2.75 -2.67
CA ALA A 97 2.85 -1.48 -3.16
C ALA A 97 3.95 -0.70 -3.89
N CYS A 98 3.61 0.00 -4.96
CA CYS A 98 4.50 0.96 -5.61
C CYS A 98 3.75 2.18 -6.11
N VAL A 99 4.39 3.34 -6.05
CA VAL A 99 3.89 4.56 -6.69
C VAL A 99 4.21 4.49 -8.18
N PHE A 100 3.23 4.79 -9.02
CA PHE A 100 3.33 4.87 -10.47
C PHE A 100 2.87 6.24 -10.94
N ASP A 101 3.61 6.81 -11.89
CA ASP A 101 3.29 8.10 -12.55
C ASP A 101 3.01 9.27 -11.58
N GLY A 102 3.57 9.20 -10.36
CA GLY A 102 3.40 10.21 -9.32
C GLY A 102 1.95 10.44 -8.84
N THR A 103 0.97 9.67 -9.30
CA THR A 103 -0.46 9.90 -9.03
C THR A 103 -1.24 8.62 -8.77
N GLN A 104 -0.59 7.46 -8.90
CA GLN A 104 -1.22 6.16 -8.74
C GLN A 104 -0.42 5.29 -7.77
N ILE A 105 -1.12 4.45 -7.01
CA ILE A 105 -0.51 3.43 -6.16
C ILE A 105 -1.00 2.07 -6.64
N ILE A 106 -0.07 1.24 -7.08
CA ILE A 106 -0.36 -0.13 -7.51
C ILE A 106 -0.12 -1.06 -6.33
N ILE A 107 -1.11 -1.90 -6.03
CA ILE A 107 -1.06 -2.97 -5.04
C ILE A 107 -1.09 -4.31 -5.76
N PHE A 108 -0.24 -5.24 -5.34
CA PHE A 108 -0.22 -6.60 -5.86
C PHE A 108 -0.17 -7.65 -4.75
N GLY A 109 -1.04 -8.65 -4.89
CA GLY A 109 -1.03 -9.88 -4.10
C GLY A 109 -1.21 -9.68 -2.60
N GLY A 110 -0.48 -10.48 -1.82
CA GLY A 110 -0.60 -10.55 -0.37
C GLY A 110 -1.45 -11.72 0.11
N TYR A 111 -1.93 -11.63 1.34
CA TYR A 111 -2.70 -12.67 2.02
C TYR A 111 -3.98 -12.06 2.58
N HIS A 112 -5.12 -12.71 2.38
CA HIS A 112 -6.35 -12.38 3.10
C HIS A 112 -6.44 -13.18 4.40
N THR A 113 -6.26 -14.50 4.31
CA THR A 113 -6.13 -15.39 5.48
C THR A 113 -4.77 -16.09 5.45
N ALA A 114 -4.47 -16.93 6.44
CA ALA A 114 -3.25 -17.73 6.43
C ALA A 114 -3.14 -18.68 5.21
N SER A 115 -4.28 -19.07 4.62
CA SER A 115 -4.36 -19.99 3.48
C SER A 115 -4.65 -19.30 2.15
N LEU A 116 -5.31 -18.15 2.15
CA LEU A 116 -5.71 -17.45 0.92
C LEU A 116 -4.64 -16.44 0.48
N ARG A 117 -3.88 -16.82 -0.55
CA ARG A 117 -2.93 -15.96 -1.27
C ARG A 117 -3.65 -15.22 -2.40
N LEU A 118 -3.39 -13.93 -2.51
CA LEU A 118 -3.93 -13.08 -3.57
C LEU A 118 -2.91 -12.94 -4.69
N SER A 119 -3.40 -12.78 -5.91
CA SER A 119 -2.58 -12.54 -7.12
C SER A 119 -3.20 -11.45 -8.02
N ASP A 120 -4.17 -10.72 -7.47
CA ASP A 120 -4.84 -9.60 -8.14
C ASP A 120 -3.98 -8.32 -8.09
N VAL A 121 -4.25 -7.44 -9.04
CA VAL A 121 -3.70 -6.08 -9.09
C VAL A 121 -4.81 -5.10 -8.79
N TRP A 122 -4.52 -4.12 -7.96
CA TRP A 122 -5.37 -2.97 -7.71
C TRP A 122 -4.60 -1.69 -7.90
N VAL A 123 -5.25 -0.66 -8.43
CA VAL A 123 -4.66 0.65 -8.64
C VAL A 123 -5.49 1.68 -7.89
N PHE A 124 -4.89 2.40 -6.96
CA PHE A 124 -5.50 3.54 -6.31
C PHE A 124 -5.11 4.82 -7.05
N ASN A 125 -6.09 5.55 -7.56
CA ASN A 125 -5.88 6.86 -8.15
C ASN A 125 -5.92 7.92 -7.03
N THR A 126 -4.79 8.60 -6.78
CA THR A 126 -4.68 9.56 -5.67
C THR A 126 -5.26 10.93 -5.97
N VAL A 127 -5.74 11.16 -7.20
CA VAL A 127 -6.43 12.39 -7.61
C VAL A 127 -7.94 12.20 -7.49
N ALA A 128 -8.46 11.09 -8.05
CA ALA A 128 -9.87 10.73 -7.97
C ALA A 128 -10.26 10.15 -6.59
N MET A 129 -9.27 9.68 -5.82
CA MET A 129 -9.47 9.01 -4.53
C MET A 129 -10.28 7.72 -4.63
N GLU A 130 -10.04 6.95 -5.69
CA GLU A 130 -10.79 5.76 -6.04
C GLU A 130 -9.86 4.60 -6.38
N TRP A 131 -10.31 3.38 -6.05
CA TRP A 131 -9.66 2.16 -6.50
C TRP A 131 -10.19 1.72 -7.86
N GLN A 132 -9.32 1.12 -8.64
CA GLN A 132 -9.63 0.50 -9.91
C GLN A 132 -8.98 -0.86 -9.96
N GLN A 133 -9.75 -1.87 -10.36
CA GLN A 133 -9.21 -3.17 -10.70
C GLN A 133 -9.03 -3.21 -12.21
N PRO A 134 -7.79 -3.29 -12.74
CA PRO A 134 -7.58 -3.46 -14.16
C PRO A 134 -8.27 -4.75 -14.60
N HIS A 135 -9.24 -4.64 -15.50
CA HIS A 135 -9.85 -5.81 -16.11
C HIS A 135 -8.78 -6.52 -16.95
N SER A 136 -8.72 -7.86 -16.86
CA SER A 136 -7.93 -8.63 -17.81
C SER A 136 -8.56 -8.49 -19.19
N THR A 137 -8.07 -7.57 -20.01
CA THR A 137 -8.38 -7.58 -21.43
C THR A 137 -7.74 -8.82 -22.02
N GLN A 138 -8.53 -9.88 -22.19
CA GLN A 138 -8.22 -10.87 -23.22
C GLN A 138 -8.27 -10.12 -24.56
N GLY A 139 -7.12 -9.67 -25.04
CA GLY A 139 -7.02 -9.07 -26.37
C GLY A 139 -7.47 -10.06 -27.45
N PRO A 140 -7.98 -9.59 -28.60
CA PRO A 140 -8.42 -10.47 -29.65
C PRO A 140 -7.19 -11.19 -30.25
N GLY A 141 -7.15 -12.51 -30.07
CA GLY A 141 -6.35 -13.42 -30.87
C GLY A 141 -4.86 -13.51 -30.50
N PHE A 142 -4.55 -14.32 -29.49
CA PHE A 142 -3.39 -15.21 -29.59
C PHE A 142 -3.87 -16.62 -29.25
N MET A 143 -3.96 -17.46 -30.29
CA MET A 143 -4.33 -18.86 -30.14
C MET A 143 -3.41 -19.55 -29.13
N ALA A 144 -4.03 -20.39 -28.32
CA ALA A 144 -3.40 -21.20 -27.30
C ALA A 144 -2.38 -22.17 -27.92
N ASN A 145 -1.10 -21.81 -27.84
CA ASN A 145 -0.01 -22.78 -27.92
C ASN A 145 0.73 -22.75 -26.58
N GLY A 146 0.90 -23.95 -26.01
CA GLY A 146 1.21 -24.19 -24.61
C GLY A 146 2.37 -23.43 -24.00
N SER A 147 2.29 -23.32 -22.68
CA SER A 147 3.32 -22.95 -21.70
C SER A 147 3.71 -21.47 -21.60
N HIS A 148 3.56 -20.98 -20.35
CA HIS A 148 3.96 -19.69 -19.76
C HIS A 148 2.92 -18.55 -19.79
N PRO A 149 2.48 -18.03 -18.63
CA PRO A 149 1.84 -16.73 -18.59
C PRO A 149 2.89 -15.66 -18.93
N GLN A 150 2.81 -15.11 -20.14
CA GLN A 150 3.52 -13.89 -20.53
C GLN A 150 2.85 -12.69 -19.85
N ALA A 151 3.65 -11.92 -19.13
CA ALA A 151 3.27 -10.63 -18.58
C ALA A 151 3.10 -9.60 -19.72
N THR A 152 2.03 -8.83 -19.65
CA THR A 152 1.75 -7.70 -20.54
C THR A 152 2.77 -6.57 -20.33
N THR A 153 3.41 -6.12 -21.41
CA THR A 153 4.32 -4.97 -21.39
C THR A 153 3.54 -3.65 -21.46
N TRP A 154 3.65 -2.85 -20.41
CA TRP A 154 3.37 -1.40 -20.43
C TRP A 154 4.70 -0.65 -20.60
N PRO A 155 4.78 0.46 -21.36
CA PRO A 155 6.04 1.18 -21.51
C PRO A 155 6.41 1.86 -20.18
N GLY A 156 7.40 1.30 -19.47
CA GLY A 156 7.91 1.80 -18.19
C GLY A 156 7.95 0.73 -17.10
N LEU A 157 8.81 -0.29 -17.29
CA LEU A 157 8.92 -1.51 -16.49
C LEU A 157 8.68 -1.34 -14.98
N LEU A 158 7.61 -1.97 -14.48
CA LEU A 158 7.44 -2.28 -13.08
C LEU A 158 8.07 -3.65 -12.79
N PHE A 159 9.15 -3.68 -12.00
CA PHE A 159 9.69 -4.93 -11.47
C PHE A 159 8.89 -5.35 -10.24
N LEU A 160 8.00 -6.33 -10.39
CA LEU A 160 7.46 -7.07 -9.26
C LEU A 160 8.41 -8.24 -8.97
N PRO A 161 9.11 -8.28 -7.82
CA PRO A 161 9.94 -9.42 -7.46
C PRO A 161 9.03 -10.63 -7.20
N THR A 162 8.84 -11.48 -8.20
CA THR A 162 8.21 -12.79 -8.01
C THR A 162 9.28 -13.75 -7.51
N TRP A 163 9.18 -14.18 -6.25
CA TRP A 163 9.97 -15.31 -5.75
C TRP A 163 9.42 -16.59 -6.40
N ARG A 164 10.17 -17.17 -7.35
CA ARG A 164 9.98 -18.58 -7.71
C ARG A 164 10.68 -19.42 -6.65
N THR A 165 9.91 -20.17 -5.87
CA THR A 165 10.48 -21.33 -5.18
C THR A 165 10.66 -22.42 -6.22
N ASN A 166 11.91 -22.77 -6.55
CA ASN A 166 12.19 -24.02 -7.24
C ASN A 166 11.68 -25.16 -6.37
N GLN A 167 11.03 -26.12 -7.03
CA GLN A 167 10.53 -27.38 -6.45
C GLN A 167 11.64 -28.12 -5.69
#